data_AF-A0A9D7TUJ2-F1
#
_entry.id   AF-A0A9D7TUJ2-F1
#
_cell.length_a   1.000
_cell.length_b   1.000
_cell.length_c   1.000
_cell.angle_alpha   90.00
_cell.angle_beta   90.00
_cell.angle_gamma   90.00
#
_symmetry.space_group_name_H-M   'P 1'
#
loop_
_entity.id
_entity.type
_entity.pdbx_description
1 polymer ?
#
loop_
_entity_poly.entity_id
_entity_poly.type
_entity_poly.pdbx_seq_one_letter_code
_entity_poly.pdbx_strand_id
1 'polypeptide(L)'
;MSKIKNIIRTPSLLLGIYRKLSAQKRFLQQHIVPLFQLPNDGSLDESDFKKITHYYGLAVPAILGEAFCALHGKKMTEQERIASTNQGAMTGLFDDFFDKQNLSNDALKSFIENPITITGNASNEKLFLQLYNNALQNCPDNNGMLKQLYKVYDAQVESKKQAIAGLTAEEIKNITLKKGGESLLFYRTAFGTTLTKGEEIMLFKLGGLMQLANDIFDVYKDYKGGIHTLMTTTKKTDEVRQLFKQLLQEGYALAYKTGYPAQNVYRFLQIISIGIFSRCFVCLNHLEKAESVSDGIFTPSIYTRQQLICDMDKIGAVLRSVKYHIKYCRTY
;
A
#
# COMPACT_ATOMS: atom_id res chain seq x y z
N MET A 1 10.88 -30.11 1.64
CA MET A 1 10.24 -29.86 2.96
C MET A 1 9.52 -28.51 3.09
N SER A 2 10.01 -27.42 2.49
CA SER A 2 9.46 -26.06 2.64
C SER A 2 8.02 -25.88 2.08
N LYS A 3 7.75 -26.40 0.87
CA LYS A 3 6.42 -26.33 0.21
C LYS A 3 5.31 -27.05 0.97
N ILE A 4 5.59 -28.21 1.57
CA ILE A 4 4.61 -29.00 2.34
C ILE A 4 4.20 -28.24 3.61
N LYS A 5 5.16 -27.61 4.32
CA LYS A 5 4.88 -26.75 5.48
C LYS A 5 4.00 -25.56 5.10
N ASN A 6 4.25 -24.93 3.94
CA ASN A 6 3.43 -23.82 3.46
C ASN A 6 1.99 -24.27 3.14
N ILE A 7 1.79 -25.41 2.48
CA ILE A 7 0.45 -25.94 2.17
C ILE A 7 -0.36 -26.16 3.46
N ILE A 8 0.23 -26.82 4.46
CA ILE A 8 -0.44 -27.14 5.73
C ILE A 8 -0.80 -25.87 6.52
N ARG A 9 0.07 -24.85 6.51
CA ARG A 9 -0.12 -23.61 7.28
C ARG A 9 -1.03 -22.59 6.59
N THR A 10 -1.18 -22.63 5.27
CA THR A 10 -1.91 -21.60 4.52
C THR A 10 -3.38 -21.44 4.96
N PRO A 11 -4.17 -22.50 5.22
CA PRO A 11 -5.53 -22.35 5.72
C PRO A 11 -5.62 -21.55 7.03
N SER A 12 -4.73 -21.84 7.98
CA SER A 12 -4.67 -21.11 9.26
C SER A 12 -4.28 -19.64 9.07
N LEU A 13 -3.37 -19.35 8.13
CA LEU A 13 -2.97 -17.98 7.79
C LEU A 13 -4.15 -17.19 7.19
N LEU A 14 -4.86 -17.78 6.23
CA LEU A 14 -6.03 -17.15 5.59
C LEU A 14 -7.15 -16.89 6.60
N LEU A 15 -7.45 -17.86 7.46
CA LEU A 15 -8.42 -17.68 8.53
C LEU A 15 -7.99 -16.59 9.52
N GLY A 16 -6.69 -16.54 9.83
CA GLY A 16 -6.09 -15.47 10.64
C GLY A 16 -6.30 -14.09 10.02
N ILE A 17 -5.94 -13.92 8.75
CA ILE A 17 -6.10 -12.66 8.01
C ILE A 17 -7.57 -12.26 7.94
N TYR A 18 -8.47 -13.20 7.64
CA TYR A 18 -9.91 -12.93 7.62
C TYR A 18 -10.39 -12.38 8.97
N ARG A 19 -10.01 -13.02 10.08
CA ARG A 19 -10.34 -12.53 11.43
C ARG A 19 -9.79 -11.14 11.71
N LYS A 20 -8.56 -10.83 11.25
CA LYS A 20 -7.96 -9.50 11.39
C LYS A 20 -8.69 -8.44 10.58
N LEU A 21 -9.07 -8.75 9.35
CA LEU A 21 -9.91 -7.87 8.51
C LEU A 21 -11.28 -7.64 9.15
N SER A 22 -11.95 -8.67 9.66
CA SER A 22 -13.23 -8.54 10.36
C SER A 22 -13.11 -7.70 11.64
N ALA A 23 -12.04 -7.89 12.42
CA ALA A 23 -11.78 -7.08 13.60
C ALA A 23 -11.58 -5.61 13.23
N GLN A 24 -10.80 -5.35 12.19
CA GLN A 24 -10.55 -3.98 11.72
C GLN A 24 -11.81 -3.32 11.13
N LYS A 25 -12.66 -4.06 10.41
CA LYS A 25 -13.96 -3.53 9.95
C LYS A 25 -14.81 -3.04 11.12
N ARG A 26 -14.88 -3.81 12.21
CA ARG A 26 -15.59 -3.38 13.44
C ARG A 26 -14.95 -2.14 14.05
N PHE A 27 -13.62 -2.10 14.10
CA PHE A 27 -12.87 -0.96 14.60
C PHE A 27 -13.15 0.33 13.80
N LEU A 28 -13.17 0.24 12.47
CA LEU A 28 -13.54 1.35 11.59
C LEU A 28 -14.95 1.88 11.86
N GLN A 29 -15.92 0.97 12.02
CA GLN A 29 -17.31 1.35 12.35
C GLN A 29 -17.43 2.07 13.69
N GLN A 30 -16.57 1.72 14.65
CA GLN A 30 -16.58 2.31 15.99
C GLN A 30 -15.85 3.65 16.06
N HIS A 31 -14.72 3.80 15.35
CA HIS A 31 -13.80 4.94 15.55
C HIS A 31 -13.69 5.90 14.37
N ILE A 32 -13.97 5.46 13.13
CA ILE A 32 -13.78 6.27 11.93
C ILE A 32 -15.10 6.69 11.30
N VAL A 33 -16.05 5.77 11.14
CA VAL A 33 -17.36 6.07 10.53
C VAL A 33 -18.13 7.20 11.25
N PRO A 34 -18.09 7.33 12.59
CA PRO A 34 -18.72 8.46 13.27
C PRO A 34 -18.19 9.82 12.82
N LEU A 35 -16.93 9.89 12.34
CA LEU A 35 -16.33 11.13 11.84
C LEU A 35 -16.94 11.59 10.50
N PHE A 36 -17.69 10.73 9.80
CA PHE A 36 -18.34 11.09 8.54
C PHE A 36 -19.62 11.91 8.75
N GLN A 37 -20.08 12.06 9.99
CA GLN A 37 -21.24 12.89 10.33
C GLN A 37 -20.92 14.40 10.34
N LEU A 38 -19.67 14.79 10.04
CA LEU A 38 -19.30 16.18 9.82
C LEU A 38 -20.13 16.77 8.66
N PRO A 39 -20.52 18.06 8.72
CA PRO A 39 -21.15 18.73 7.59
C PRO A 39 -20.31 18.55 6.33
N ASN A 40 -20.90 18.02 5.26
CA ASN A 40 -20.24 17.80 3.97
C ASN A 40 -20.64 18.91 3.00
N ASP A 41 -19.68 19.73 2.60
CA ASP A 41 -19.83 20.82 1.63
C ASP A 41 -19.77 20.34 0.15
N GLY A 42 -19.71 19.03 -0.07
CA GLY A 42 -19.58 18.40 -1.39
C GLY A 42 -18.14 18.05 -1.76
N SER A 43 -17.16 18.39 -0.92
CA SER A 43 -15.75 18.02 -1.10
C SER A 43 -15.42 16.56 -0.75
N LEU A 44 -16.37 15.84 -0.14
CA LEU A 44 -16.29 14.39 0.12
C LEU A 44 -17.35 13.63 -0.70
N ASP A 45 -16.93 12.54 -1.35
CA ASP A 45 -17.79 11.65 -2.12
C ASP A 45 -17.74 10.19 -1.62
N GLU A 46 -18.57 9.32 -2.21
CA GLU A 46 -18.64 7.89 -1.83
C GLU A 46 -17.30 7.16 -2.04
N SER A 47 -16.50 7.58 -3.03
CA SER A 47 -15.21 6.97 -3.31
C SER A 47 -14.20 7.27 -2.21
N ASP A 48 -14.24 8.46 -1.61
CA ASP A 48 -13.38 8.83 -0.48
C ASP A 48 -13.70 7.95 0.74
N PHE A 49 -14.99 7.81 1.08
CA PHE A 49 -15.41 6.92 2.17
C PHE A 49 -15.06 5.45 1.90
N LYS A 50 -15.17 4.98 0.65
CA LYS A 50 -14.74 3.63 0.26
C LYS A 50 -13.23 3.46 0.42
N LYS A 51 -12.40 4.42 0.01
CA LYS A 51 -10.95 4.36 0.22
C LYS A 51 -10.61 4.27 1.72
N ILE A 52 -11.27 5.08 2.55
CA ILE A 52 -11.07 5.06 4.00
C ILE A 52 -11.50 3.71 4.62
N THR A 53 -12.69 3.22 4.29
CA THR A 53 -13.31 2.09 5.02
C THR A 53 -13.05 0.71 4.42
N HIS A 54 -12.74 0.62 3.13
CA HIS A 54 -12.60 -0.65 2.40
C HIS A 54 -11.20 -0.85 1.82
N TYR A 55 -10.39 0.21 1.72
CA TYR A 55 -9.04 0.13 1.18
C TYR A 55 -7.99 0.44 2.25
N TYR A 56 -7.52 1.69 2.37
CA TYR A 56 -6.37 2.01 3.21
C TYR A 56 -6.64 1.85 4.71
N GLY A 57 -7.73 2.42 5.25
CA GLY A 57 -8.05 2.28 6.69
C GLY A 57 -8.40 0.85 7.11
N LEU A 58 -8.69 -0.04 6.15
CA LEU A 58 -8.85 -1.47 6.39
C LEU A 58 -7.52 -2.22 6.28
N ALA A 59 -6.85 -2.12 5.13
CA ALA A 59 -5.69 -2.93 4.79
C ALA A 59 -4.42 -2.53 5.54
N VAL A 60 -4.19 -1.22 5.77
CA VAL A 60 -3.00 -0.74 6.47
C VAL A 60 -2.91 -1.37 7.86
N PRO A 61 -3.89 -1.21 8.78
CA PRO A 61 -3.82 -1.88 10.09
C PRO A 61 -3.99 -3.40 10.01
N ALA A 62 -4.92 -3.93 9.21
CA ALA A 62 -5.23 -5.37 9.23
C ALA A 62 -4.18 -6.26 8.54
N ILE A 63 -3.40 -5.71 7.60
CA ILE A 63 -2.35 -6.43 6.86
C ILE A 63 -0.98 -5.91 7.25
N LEU A 64 -0.68 -4.62 7.02
CA LEU A 64 0.66 -4.08 7.29
C LEU A 64 0.94 -3.99 8.79
N GLY A 65 -0.02 -3.47 9.57
CA GLY A 65 0.11 -3.36 11.01
C GLY A 65 0.28 -4.72 11.69
N GLU A 66 -0.55 -5.70 11.33
CA GLU A 66 -0.39 -7.07 11.82
C GLU A 66 0.92 -7.71 11.35
N ALA A 67 1.43 -7.37 10.16
CA ALA A 67 2.76 -7.78 9.72
C ALA A 67 3.87 -7.18 10.58
N PHE A 68 3.83 -5.87 10.87
CA PHE A 68 4.80 -5.21 11.75
C PHE A 68 4.80 -5.84 13.14
N CYS A 69 3.62 -6.04 13.74
CA CYS A 69 3.50 -6.73 15.01
C CYS A 69 4.10 -8.14 14.97
N ALA A 70 3.87 -8.88 13.88
CA ALA A 70 4.46 -10.20 13.68
C ALA A 70 6.00 -10.16 13.57
N LEU A 71 6.56 -9.15 12.90
CA LEU A 71 8.01 -8.93 12.82
C LEU A 71 8.61 -8.66 14.21
N HIS A 72 7.93 -7.85 15.02
CA HIS A 72 8.34 -7.51 16.37
C HIS A 72 8.02 -8.61 17.40
N GLY A 73 7.30 -9.67 17.01
CA GLY A 73 6.93 -10.77 17.90
C GLY A 73 5.86 -10.41 18.94
N LYS A 74 5.09 -9.34 18.71
CA LYS A 74 4.04 -8.85 19.62
C LYS A 74 2.67 -8.85 18.95
N LYS A 75 1.61 -8.59 19.74
CA LYS A 75 0.27 -8.29 19.22
C LYS A 75 0.11 -6.78 19.10
N MET A 76 -0.73 -6.34 18.16
CA MET A 76 -1.10 -4.94 18.02
C MET A 76 -1.84 -4.44 19.27
N THR A 77 -1.38 -3.34 19.84
CA THR A 77 -2.09 -2.65 20.94
C THR A 77 -3.26 -1.83 20.39
N GLU A 78 -4.16 -1.39 21.26
CA GLU A 78 -5.24 -0.50 20.87
C GLU A 78 -4.71 0.85 20.36
N GLN A 79 -3.72 1.43 21.04
CA GLN A 79 -3.07 2.67 20.62
C GLN A 79 -2.41 2.54 19.23
N GLU A 80 -1.66 1.45 18.97
CA GLU A 80 -1.08 1.17 17.65
C GLU A 80 -2.19 1.01 16.58
N ARG A 81 -3.33 0.40 16.94
CA ARG A 81 -4.48 0.26 16.05
C ARG A 81 -5.12 1.62 15.74
N ILE A 82 -5.31 2.49 16.73
CA ILE A 82 -5.82 3.85 16.52
C ILE A 82 -4.87 4.60 15.58
N ALA A 83 -3.59 4.64 15.89
CA ALA A 83 -2.58 5.33 15.09
C ALA A 83 -2.57 4.82 13.64
N SER A 84 -2.39 3.51 13.44
CA SER A 84 -2.31 2.89 12.11
C SER A 84 -3.62 3.00 11.31
N THR A 85 -4.78 2.95 11.97
CA THR A 85 -6.08 3.14 11.32
C THR A 85 -6.23 4.57 10.80
N ASN A 86 -5.88 5.57 11.62
CA ASN A 86 -5.95 6.97 11.21
C ASN A 86 -4.93 7.30 10.11
N GLN A 87 -3.70 6.76 10.18
CA GLN A 87 -2.71 6.85 9.10
C GLN A 87 -3.22 6.24 7.77
N GLY A 88 -3.85 5.06 7.83
CA GLY A 88 -4.48 4.46 6.66
C GLY A 88 -5.62 5.31 6.11
N ALA A 89 -6.54 5.75 6.97
CA ALA A 89 -7.69 6.57 6.59
C ALA A 89 -7.25 7.90 5.93
N MET A 90 -6.30 8.62 6.52
CA MET A 90 -5.83 9.90 5.97
C MET A 90 -5.08 9.75 4.64
N THR A 91 -4.46 8.58 4.37
CA THR A 91 -3.75 8.36 3.09
C THR A 91 -4.68 8.50 1.90
N GLY A 92 -5.90 7.96 1.99
CA GLY A 92 -6.87 8.05 0.89
C GLY A 92 -7.21 9.49 0.52
N LEU A 93 -7.46 10.33 1.53
CA LEU A 93 -7.72 11.75 1.35
C LEU A 93 -6.48 12.51 0.86
N PHE A 94 -5.30 12.16 1.40
CA PHE A 94 -4.03 12.76 0.99
C PHE A 94 -3.78 12.53 -0.50
N ASP A 95 -3.95 11.30 -0.99
CA ASP A 95 -3.83 11.00 -2.42
C ASP A 95 -4.81 11.85 -3.26
N ASP A 96 -6.06 12.03 -2.81
CA ASP A 96 -7.06 12.82 -3.53
C ASP A 96 -6.76 14.32 -3.58
N PHE A 97 -5.99 14.86 -2.63
CA PHE A 97 -5.51 16.23 -2.71
C PHE A 97 -4.57 16.47 -3.90
N PHE A 98 -3.83 15.43 -4.31
CA PHE A 98 -2.99 15.46 -5.50
C PHE A 98 -3.78 15.09 -6.76
N ASP A 99 -4.55 14.00 -6.70
CA ASP A 99 -5.17 13.38 -7.88
C ASP A 99 -6.43 14.11 -8.36
N LYS A 100 -7.28 14.59 -7.43
CA LYS A 100 -8.60 15.17 -7.75
C LYS A 100 -8.61 16.69 -7.63
N GLN A 101 -8.07 17.21 -6.54
CA GLN A 101 -8.30 18.60 -6.12
C GLN A 101 -7.18 19.56 -6.54
N ASN A 102 -6.01 19.04 -6.90
CA ASN A 102 -4.84 19.83 -7.24
C ASN A 102 -4.57 20.96 -6.23
N LEU A 103 -4.64 20.64 -4.92
CA LEU A 103 -4.28 21.60 -3.89
C LEU A 103 -2.86 22.12 -4.13
N SER A 104 -2.65 23.41 -3.84
CA SER A 104 -1.32 24.00 -4.01
C SER A 104 -0.31 23.31 -3.10
N ASN A 105 0.93 23.20 -3.57
CA ASN A 105 2.03 22.64 -2.78
C ASN A 105 2.17 23.39 -1.43
N ASP A 106 1.93 24.70 -1.41
CA ASP A 106 1.98 25.50 -0.18
C ASP A 106 0.87 25.13 0.81
N ALA A 107 -0.36 24.90 0.33
CA ALA A 107 -1.48 24.47 1.19
C ALA A 107 -1.19 23.09 1.82
N LEU A 108 -0.72 22.15 1.00
CA LEU A 108 -0.38 20.80 1.47
C LEU A 108 0.78 20.79 2.45
N LYS A 109 1.83 21.57 2.17
CA LYS A 109 2.95 21.74 3.07
C LYS A 109 2.51 22.32 4.41
N SER A 110 1.62 23.32 4.38
CA SER A 110 1.04 23.92 5.58
C SER A 110 0.31 22.89 6.44
N PHE A 111 -0.53 22.02 5.84
CA PHE A 111 -1.20 20.94 6.58
C PHE A 111 -0.24 19.95 7.24
N ILE A 112 0.91 19.66 6.62
CA ILE A 112 1.90 18.72 7.17
C ILE A 112 2.67 19.35 8.32
N GLU A 113 3.08 20.61 8.18
CA GLU A 113 3.93 21.32 9.14
C GLU A 113 3.15 21.85 10.35
N ASN A 114 1.88 22.21 10.16
CA ASN A 114 1.06 22.89 11.19
C ASN A 114 -0.33 22.25 11.41
N PRO A 115 -0.44 20.93 11.60
CA PRO A 115 -1.73 20.22 11.61
C PRO A 115 -2.64 20.52 12.81
N ILE A 116 -2.06 21.03 13.91
CA ILE A 116 -2.80 21.34 15.13
C ILE A 116 -3.40 22.75 15.06
N THR A 117 -2.73 23.68 14.38
CA THR A 117 -3.11 25.10 14.36
C THR A 117 -3.96 25.48 13.15
N ILE A 118 -3.94 24.68 12.09
CA ILE A 118 -4.75 24.92 10.90
C ILE A 118 -6.13 24.29 11.07
N THR A 119 -7.15 25.04 10.67
CA THR A 119 -8.48 24.49 10.41
C THR A 119 -8.66 24.38 8.91
N GLY A 120 -8.98 23.19 8.41
CA GLY A 120 -9.30 22.99 7.00
C GLY A 120 -10.50 23.83 6.60
N ASN A 121 -10.53 24.30 5.36
CA ASN A 121 -11.64 25.10 4.83
C ASN A 121 -12.77 24.17 4.39
N ALA A 122 -12.42 23.11 3.66
CA ALA A 122 -13.35 22.14 3.12
C ALA A 122 -13.58 20.93 4.05
N SER A 123 -14.69 20.22 3.88
CA SER A 123 -15.04 19.05 4.71
C SER A 123 -14.00 17.92 4.65
N ASN A 124 -13.40 17.68 3.49
CA ASN A 124 -12.33 16.70 3.33
C ASN A 124 -11.01 17.09 4.03
N GLU A 125 -10.63 18.37 4.01
CA GLU A 125 -9.46 18.92 4.71
C GLU A 125 -9.66 18.81 6.22
N LYS A 126 -10.86 19.14 6.73
CA LYS A 126 -11.21 18.98 8.14
C LYS A 126 -11.13 17.53 8.58
N LEU A 127 -11.68 16.61 7.79
CA LEU A 127 -11.60 15.18 8.08
C LEU A 127 -10.14 14.69 8.05
N PHE A 128 -9.35 15.12 7.06
CA PHE A 128 -7.93 14.80 6.97
C PHE A 128 -7.16 15.26 8.22
N LEU A 129 -7.34 16.51 8.65
CA LEU A 129 -6.66 17.07 9.83
C LEU A 129 -7.11 16.37 11.11
N GLN A 130 -8.38 16.00 11.23
CA GLN A 130 -8.85 15.23 12.39
C GLN A 130 -8.21 13.84 12.45
N LEU A 131 -8.15 13.13 11.32
CA LEU A 131 -7.46 11.83 11.23
C LEU A 131 -5.96 11.99 11.52
N TYR A 132 -5.32 13.01 10.96
CA TYR A 132 -3.89 13.28 11.17
C TYR A 132 -3.60 13.56 12.66
N ASN A 133 -4.38 14.42 13.30
CA ASN A 133 -4.23 14.73 14.72
C ASN A 133 -4.45 13.49 15.61
N ASN A 134 -5.45 12.66 15.29
CA ASN A 134 -5.65 11.39 15.99
C ASN A 134 -4.47 10.44 15.82
N ALA A 135 -3.88 10.36 14.62
CA ALA A 135 -2.69 9.56 14.38
C ALA A 135 -1.48 10.08 15.17
N LEU A 136 -1.25 11.40 15.20
CA LEU A 136 -0.18 12.02 15.98
C LEU A 136 -0.33 11.76 17.48
N GLN A 137 -1.53 11.93 18.04
CA GLN A 137 -1.76 11.71 19.48
C GLN A 137 -1.54 10.27 19.93
N ASN A 138 -1.64 9.31 19.01
CA ASN A 138 -1.51 7.88 19.30
C ASN A 138 -0.20 7.28 18.78
N CYS A 139 0.61 8.02 18.04
CA CYS A 139 1.92 7.54 17.63
C CYS A 139 2.91 7.57 18.81
N PRO A 140 3.82 6.60 18.88
CA PRO A 140 4.87 6.57 19.89
C PRO A 140 5.93 7.67 19.69
N ASP A 141 6.14 8.11 18.44
CA ASP A 141 7.06 9.19 18.08
C ASP A 141 6.41 10.15 17.07
N ASN A 142 5.82 11.23 17.59
CA ASN A 142 5.09 12.22 16.80
C ASN A 142 6.02 12.96 15.83
N ASN A 143 7.25 13.26 16.27
CA ASN A 143 8.24 13.96 15.46
C ASN A 143 8.74 13.06 14.33
N GLY A 144 8.96 11.78 14.61
CA GLY A 144 9.29 10.77 13.61
C GLY A 144 8.18 10.61 12.57
N MET A 145 6.91 10.53 13.01
CA MET A 145 5.76 10.48 12.11
C MET A 145 5.69 11.71 11.20
N LEU A 146 5.81 12.93 11.74
CA LEU A 146 5.75 14.17 10.96
C LEU A 146 6.87 14.24 9.92
N LYS A 147 8.12 13.95 10.33
CA LYS A 147 9.27 13.91 9.41
C LYS A 147 9.05 12.91 8.28
N GLN A 148 8.48 11.74 8.61
CA GLN A 148 8.24 10.70 7.62
C GLN A 148 7.08 11.05 6.68
N LEU A 149 6.02 11.70 7.17
CA LEU A 149 4.94 12.23 6.34
C LEU A 149 5.46 13.30 5.36
N TYR A 150 6.40 14.15 5.78
CA TYR A 150 7.04 15.11 4.89
C TYR A 150 7.80 14.42 3.74
N LYS A 151 8.49 13.30 4.01
CA LYS A 151 9.12 12.51 2.95
C LYS A 151 8.10 11.88 1.98
N VAL A 152 6.96 11.43 2.50
CA VAL A 152 5.84 10.95 1.65
C VAL A 152 5.34 12.07 0.75
N TYR A 153 5.20 13.28 1.28
CA TYR A 153 4.85 14.46 0.50
C TYR A 153 5.87 14.74 -0.60
N ASP A 154 7.17 14.78 -0.29
CA ASP A 154 8.23 15.01 -1.28
C ASP A 154 8.20 13.93 -2.38
N ALA A 155 7.98 12.67 -2.01
CA ALA A 155 7.85 11.57 -2.97
C ALA A 155 6.58 11.70 -3.83
N GLN A 156 5.46 12.17 -3.28
CA GLN A 156 4.23 12.44 -4.04
C GLN A 156 4.40 13.61 -5.01
N VAL A 157 5.04 14.71 -4.58
CA VAL A 157 5.38 15.84 -5.46
C VAL A 157 6.26 15.37 -6.62
N GLU A 158 7.26 14.54 -6.35
CA GLU A 158 8.12 13.98 -7.39
C GLU A 158 7.34 13.10 -8.37
N SER A 159 6.34 12.35 -7.89
CA SER A 159 5.51 11.48 -8.74
C SER A 159 4.67 12.23 -9.78
N LYS A 160 4.43 13.54 -9.61
CA LYS A 160 3.79 14.38 -10.65
C LYS A 160 4.54 14.35 -11.98
N LYS A 161 5.85 14.08 -11.98
CA LYS A 161 6.64 13.89 -13.20
C LYS A 161 6.10 12.73 -14.06
N GLN A 162 5.46 11.73 -13.46
CA GLN A 162 4.87 10.60 -14.18
C GLN A 162 3.62 10.98 -14.98
N ALA A 163 3.05 12.17 -14.79
CA ALA A 163 2.00 12.70 -15.67
C ALA A 163 2.56 13.41 -16.92
N ILE A 164 3.89 13.53 -17.03
CA ILE A 164 4.57 14.20 -18.13
C ILE A 164 5.31 13.15 -18.97
N ALA A 165 5.17 13.24 -20.29
CA ALA A 165 5.86 12.32 -21.20
C ALA A 165 7.39 12.54 -21.18
N GLY A 166 8.14 11.48 -21.50
CA GLY A 166 9.59 11.56 -21.72
C GLY A 166 10.46 11.00 -20.59
N LEU A 167 9.87 10.51 -19.49
CA LEU A 167 10.62 9.77 -18.48
C LEU A 167 11.13 8.43 -19.03
N THR A 168 12.37 8.09 -18.67
CA THR A 168 12.93 6.77 -18.89
C THR A 168 12.32 5.73 -17.94
N ALA A 169 12.40 4.44 -18.30
CA ALA A 169 11.91 3.36 -17.44
C ALA A 169 12.60 3.33 -16.06
N GLU A 170 13.88 3.71 -15.99
CA GLU A 170 14.62 3.76 -14.72
C GLU A 170 14.18 4.94 -13.84
N GLU A 171 13.84 6.09 -14.42
CA GLU A 171 13.27 7.21 -13.67
C GLU A 171 11.88 6.86 -13.11
N ILE A 172 11.02 6.28 -13.94
CA ILE A 172 9.69 5.79 -13.50
C ILE A 172 9.87 4.79 -12.35
N LYS A 173 10.77 3.82 -12.49
CA LYS A 173 11.08 2.85 -11.44
C LYS A 173 11.53 3.53 -10.14
N ASN A 174 12.44 4.49 -10.20
CA ASN A 174 12.95 5.15 -9.01
C ASN A 174 11.86 5.94 -8.28
N ILE A 175 10.99 6.63 -9.02
CA ILE A 175 9.83 7.35 -8.47
C ILE A 175 8.86 6.36 -7.82
N THR A 176 8.46 5.29 -8.52
CA THR A 176 7.58 4.22 -8.00
C THR A 176 8.15 3.64 -6.70
N LEU A 177 9.44 3.29 -6.68
CA LEU A 177 10.06 2.67 -5.50
C LEU A 177 10.16 3.64 -4.32
N LYS A 178 10.52 4.90 -4.57
CA LYS A 178 10.62 5.92 -3.52
C LYS A 178 9.27 6.20 -2.88
N LYS A 179 8.22 6.40 -3.69
CA LYS A 179 6.86 6.65 -3.21
C LYS A 179 6.41 5.54 -2.25
N GLY A 180 6.48 4.28 -2.70
CA GLY A 180 6.09 3.15 -1.85
C GLY A 180 6.98 2.97 -0.61
N GLY A 181 8.29 3.19 -0.75
CA GLY A 181 9.25 3.07 0.34
C GLY A 181 8.98 4.05 1.48
N GLU A 182 8.79 5.32 1.15
CA GLU A 182 8.48 6.37 2.14
C GLU A 182 7.10 6.14 2.78
N SER A 183 6.11 5.68 2.03
CA SER A 183 4.77 5.34 2.56
C SER A 183 4.81 4.17 3.54
N LEU A 184 5.58 3.11 3.26
CA LEU A 184 5.65 1.97 4.19
C LEU A 184 6.39 2.35 5.48
N LEU A 185 7.44 3.17 5.38
CA LEU A 185 8.12 3.73 6.55
C LEU A 185 7.18 4.65 7.35
N PHE A 186 6.31 5.42 6.70
CA PHE A 186 5.28 6.21 7.37
C PHE A 186 4.34 5.32 8.20
N TYR A 187 3.78 4.26 7.62
CA TYR A 187 2.91 3.35 8.38
C TYR A 187 3.62 2.65 9.53
N ARG A 188 4.93 2.42 9.41
CA ARG A 188 5.74 1.81 10.46
C ARG A 188 5.87 2.69 11.70
N THR A 189 5.71 4.01 11.58
CA THR A 189 5.83 4.96 12.70
C THR A 189 4.76 4.75 13.79
N ALA A 190 3.62 4.13 13.46
CA ALA A 190 2.58 3.78 14.44
C ALA A 190 3.01 2.71 15.46
N PHE A 191 4.16 2.06 15.30
CA PHE A 191 4.59 0.91 16.10
C PHE A 191 5.83 1.24 16.95
N GLY A 192 5.74 1.11 18.28
CA GLY A 192 6.68 1.72 19.24
C GLY A 192 8.10 1.14 19.35
N THR A 193 8.50 0.24 18.46
CA THR A 193 9.87 -0.30 18.45
C THR A 193 10.79 0.59 17.64
N THR A 194 12.00 0.86 18.17
CA THR A 194 13.05 1.62 17.47
C THR A 194 13.32 1.02 16.08
N LEU A 195 13.28 1.87 15.06
CA LEU A 195 13.59 1.47 13.69
C LEU A 195 15.10 1.23 13.57
N THR A 196 15.49 -0.01 13.31
CA THR A 196 16.89 -0.33 13.02
C THR A 196 17.21 0.01 11.55
N LYS A 197 18.47 0.29 11.23
CA LYS A 197 18.89 0.50 9.82
C LYS A 197 18.54 -0.68 8.92
N GLY A 198 18.64 -1.91 9.44
CA GLY A 198 18.27 -3.12 8.71
C GLY A 198 16.78 -3.20 8.42
N GLU A 199 15.94 -2.85 9.40
CA GLU A 199 14.48 -2.75 9.22
C GLU A 199 14.12 -1.63 8.22
N GLU A 200 14.74 -0.46 8.32
CA GLU A 200 14.52 0.67 7.42
C GLU A 200 14.81 0.31 5.95
N ILE A 201 15.99 -0.25 5.66
CA ILE A 201 16.37 -0.66 4.30
C ILE A 201 15.41 -1.71 3.75
N MET A 202 15.03 -2.69 4.58
CA MET A 202 14.08 -3.74 4.21
C MET A 202 12.69 -3.18 3.90
N LEU A 203 12.17 -2.31 4.77
CA LEU A 203 10.85 -1.70 4.61
C LEU A 203 10.81 -0.75 3.43
N PHE A 204 11.84 0.07 3.21
CA PHE A 204 11.91 0.93 2.03
C PHE A 204 11.83 0.10 0.73
N LYS A 205 12.58 -1.01 0.66
CA LYS A 205 12.57 -1.90 -0.51
C LYS A 205 11.20 -2.58 -0.72
N LEU A 206 10.62 -3.14 0.34
CA LEU A 206 9.32 -3.82 0.26
C LEU A 206 8.18 -2.82 0.00
N GLY A 207 8.26 -1.61 0.54
CA GLY A 207 7.34 -0.52 0.28
C GLY A 207 7.35 -0.12 -1.19
N GLY A 208 8.54 0.05 -1.78
CA GLY A 208 8.66 0.31 -3.22
C GLY A 208 8.05 -0.82 -4.06
N LEU A 209 8.22 -2.07 -3.66
CA LEU A 209 7.56 -3.21 -4.30
C LEU A 209 6.02 -3.17 -4.15
N MET A 210 5.49 -2.65 -3.04
CA MET A 210 4.06 -2.44 -2.85
C MET A 210 3.51 -1.33 -3.75
N GLN A 211 4.28 -0.29 -4.07
CA GLN A 211 3.85 0.69 -5.06
C GLN A 211 3.86 0.09 -6.47
N LEU A 212 4.87 -0.69 -6.84
CA LEU A 212 4.83 -1.44 -8.11
C LEU A 212 3.65 -2.42 -8.16
N ALA A 213 3.29 -3.03 -7.03
CA ALA A 213 2.08 -3.83 -6.93
C ALA A 213 0.82 -3.00 -7.22
N ASN A 214 0.72 -1.79 -6.67
CA ASN A 214 -0.39 -0.87 -6.93
C ASN A 214 -0.48 -0.52 -8.43
N ASP A 215 0.62 -0.12 -9.07
CA ASP A 215 0.67 0.16 -10.52
C ASP A 215 0.23 -1.05 -11.37
N ILE A 216 0.49 -2.28 -10.91
CA ILE A 216 0.01 -3.53 -11.54
C ILE A 216 -1.51 -3.74 -11.38
N PHE A 217 -2.10 -3.33 -10.26
CA PHE A 217 -3.56 -3.42 -10.07
C PHE A 217 -4.30 -2.31 -10.81
N ASP A 218 -3.69 -1.13 -10.90
CA ASP A 218 -4.35 0.11 -11.32
C ASP A 218 -4.05 0.52 -12.77
N VAL A 219 -3.54 -0.40 -13.62
CA VAL A 219 -3.20 -0.12 -15.04
C VAL A 219 -4.28 0.66 -15.79
N TYR A 220 -5.56 0.29 -15.62
CA TYR A 220 -6.66 1.02 -16.25
C TYR A 220 -6.79 2.46 -15.72
N LYS A 221 -6.71 2.64 -14.40
CA LYS A 221 -6.82 3.95 -13.75
C LYS A 221 -5.65 4.84 -14.19
N ASP A 222 -4.43 4.33 -14.10
CA ASP A 222 -3.21 5.08 -14.42
C ASP A 222 -3.18 5.45 -15.90
N TYR A 223 -3.51 4.51 -16.80
CA TYR A 223 -3.59 4.79 -18.23
C TYR A 223 -4.64 5.86 -18.55
N LYS A 224 -5.83 5.79 -17.96
CA LYS A 224 -6.88 6.80 -18.16
C LYS A 224 -6.53 8.15 -17.55
N GLY A 225 -5.74 8.17 -16.48
CA GLY A 225 -5.20 9.38 -15.87
C GLY A 225 -3.98 9.97 -16.58
N GLY A 226 -3.51 9.35 -17.67
CA GLY A 226 -2.29 9.80 -18.37
C GLY A 226 -1.01 9.59 -17.55
N ILE A 227 -1.03 8.67 -16.58
CA ILE A 227 0.11 8.39 -15.70
C ILE A 227 1.02 7.33 -16.32
N HIS A 228 2.28 7.68 -16.48
CA HIS A 228 3.37 6.84 -16.97
C HIS A 228 3.96 6.02 -15.82
N THR A 229 3.43 4.81 -15.63
CA THR A 229 3.97 3.78 -14.73
C THR A 229 4.76 2.75 -15.53
N LEU A 230 5.49 1.87 -14.84
CA LEU A 230 6.19 0.77 -15.50
C LEU A 230 5.23 -0.13 -16.30
N MET A 231 4.00 -0.30 -15.81
CA MET A 231 2.99 -1.09 -16.50
C MET A 231 2.37 -0.35 -17.69
N THR A 232 2.09 0.96 -17.59
CA THR A 232 1.46 1.68 -18.70
C THR A 232 2.42 2.01 -19.84
N THR A 233 3.74 1.90 -19.59
CA THR A 233 4.79 2.22 -20.57
C THR A 233 5.54 1.00 -21.12
N THR A 234 5.47 -0.17 -20.47
CA THR A 234 6.10 -1.39 -20.99
C THR A 234 5.40 -1.90 -22.26
N LYS A 235 6.18 -2.50 -23.16
CA LYS A 235 5.66 -3.25 -24.31
C LYS A 235 5.46 -4.74 -24.01
N LYS A 236 5.96 -5.23 -22.88
CA LYS A 236 5.94 -6.65 -22.51
C LYS A 236 5.69 -6.80 -21.03
N THR A 237 4.54 -7.39 -20.66
CA THR A 237 4.17 -7.63 -19.26
C THR A 237 5.21 -8.49 -18.54
N ASP A 238 5.91 -9.37 -19.27
CA ASP A 238 6.97 -10.20 -18.69
C ASP A 238 8.15 -9.38 -18.15
N GLU A 239 8.49 -8.22 -18.74
CA GLU A 239 9.55 -7.35 -18.23
C GLU A 239 9.23 -6.88 -16.80
N VAL A 240 7.99 -6.41 -16.58
CA VAL A 240 7.53 -6.00 -15.25
C VAL A 240 7.42 -7.19 -14.31
N ARG A 241 7.02 -8.37 -14.81
CA ARG A 241 7.03 -9.60 -14.01
C ARG A 241 8.43 -9.97 -13.52
N GLN A 242 9.45 -9.92 -14.39
CA GLN A 242 10.81 -10.25 -14.00
C GLN A 242 11.35 -9.25 -12.98
N LEU A 243 11.13 -7.95 -13.20
CA LEU A 243 11.49 -6.91 -12.23
C LEU A 243 10.80 -7.15 -10.88
N PHE A 244 9.49 -7.42 -10.88
CA PHE A 244 8.74 -7.70 -9.65
C PHE A 244 9.32 -8.91 -8.90
N LYS A 245 9.67 -10.00 -9.61
CA LYS A 245 10.31 -11.18 -9.01
C LYS A 245 11.68 -10.86 -8.42
N GLN A 246 12.49 -10.07 -9.11
CA GLN A 246 13.81 -9.66 -8.63
C GLN A 246 13.68 -8.84 -7.34
N LEU A 247 12.87 -7.79 -7.36
CA LEU A 247 12.64 -6.92 -6.20
C LEU A 247 12.06 -7.70 -5.00
N LEU A 248 11.16 -8.66 -5.25
CA LEU A 248 10.62 -9.55 -4.21
C LEU A 248 11.71 -10.40 -3.55
N GLN A 249 12.61 -10.99 -4.35
CA GLN A 249 13.72 -11.79 -3.82
C GLN A 249 14.69 -10.95 -3.01
N GLU A 250 15.04 -9.76 -3.50
CA GLU A 250 15.91 -8.80 -2.79
C GLU A 250 15.29 -8.37 -1.46
N GLY A 251 14.01 -7.99 -1.45
CA GLY A 251 13.30 -7.60 -0.23
C GLY A 251 13.21 -8.74 0.79
N TYR A 252 12.97 -9.97 0.34
CA TYR A 252 12.97 -11.14 1.24
C TYR A 252 14.36 -11.43 1.81
N ALA A 253 15.41 -11.31 1.00
CA ALA A 253 16.78 -11.48 1.47
C ALA A 253 17.15 -10.43 2.53
N LEU A 254 16.73 -9.16 2.33
CA LEU A 254 16.91 -8.09 3.32
C LEU A 254 16.13 -8.40 4.62
N ALA A 255 14.92 -8.94 4.53
CA ALA A 255 14.12 -9.29 5.70
C ALA A 255 14.83 -10.27 6.65
N TYR A 256 15.54 -11.28 6.12
CA TYR A 256 16.32 -12.20 6.95
C TYR A 256 17.67 -11.62 7.44
N LYS A 257 18.08 -10.43 6.96
CA LYS A 257 19.27 -9.70 7.41
C LYS A 257 18.97 -8.62 8.47
N THR A 258 17.71 -8.47 8.87
CA THR A 258 17.28 -7.44 9.83
C THR A 258 17.74 -7.67 11.27
N GLY A 259 18.11 -8.90 11.63
CA GLY A 259 18.45 -9.30 12.99
C GLY A 259 17.25 -9.74 13.85
N TYR A 260 16.02 -9.65 13.34
CA TYR A 260 14.86 -10.23 14.01
C TYR A 260 14.90 -11.77 14.01
N PRO A 261 14.24 -12.44 14.99
CA PRO A 261 14.10 -13.88 14.97
C PRO A 261 13.52 -14.38 13.64
N ALA A 262 14.13 -15.41 13.05
CA ALA A 262 13.75 -15.92 11.73
C ALA A 262 12.25 -16.29 11.64
N GLN A 263 11.68 -16.78 12.73
CA GLN A 263 10.25 -17.12 12.80
C GLN A 263 9.34 -15.88 12.73
N ASN A 264 9.78 -14.73 13.24
CA ASN A 264 9.05 -13.46 13.14
C ASN A 264 9.13 -12.91 11.72
N VAL A 265 10.33 -12.89 11.13
CA VAL A 265 10.56 -12.52 9.72
C VAL A 265 9.68 -13.37 8.81
N TYR A 266 9.65 -14.68 9.01
CA TYR A 266 8.81 -15.58 8.24
C TYR A 266 7.32 -15.23 8.35
N ARG A 267 6.80 -14.96 9.56
CA ARG A 267 5.39 -14.56 9.76
C ARG A 267 5.06 -13.22 9.08
N PHE A 268 5.95 -12.23 9.22
CA PHE A 268 5.85 -10.95 8.52
C PHE A 268 5.75 -11.15 7.00
N LEU A 269 6.69 -11.90 6.43
CA LEU A 269 6.70 -12.19 4.99
C LEU A 269 5.46 -12.97 4.55
N GLN A 270 4.95 -13.90 5.38
CA GLN A 270 3.74 -14.64 5.06
C GLN A 270 2.53 -13.72 4.89
N ILE A 271 2.33 -12.79 5.82
CA ILE A 271 1.19 -11.85 5.81
C ILE A 271 1.23 -10.97 4.56
N ILE A 272 2.35 -10.29 4.29
CA ILE A 272 2.48 -9.41 3.12
C ILE A 272 2.48 -10.19 1.80
N SER A 273 3.01 -11.42 1.80
CA SER A 273 3.01 -12.28 0.62
C SER A 273 1.60 -12.62 0.16
N ILE A 274 0.75 -13.14 1.04
CA ILE A 274 -0.61 -13.53 0.65
C ILE A 274 -1.53 -12.30 0.52
N GLY A 275 -1.33 -11.27 1.35
CA GLY A 275 -2.14 -10.06 1.34
C GLY A 275 -1.90 -9.17 0.13
N ILE A 276 -0.68 -9.16 -0.41
CA ILE A 276 -0.26 -8.22 -1.46
C ILE A 276 0.44 -8.95 -2.62
N PHE A 277 1.68 -9.43 -2.41
CA PHE A 277 2.56 -9.78 -3.54
C PHE A 277 2.09 -10.97 -4.38
N SER A 278 1.41 -11.94 -3.76
CA SER A 278 0.89 -13.11 -4.48
C SER A 278 -0.27 -12.74 -5.39
N ARG A 279 -1.04 -11.71 -5.03
CA ARG A 279 -2.15 -11.17 -5.83
C ARG A 279 -1.60 -10.52 -7.10
N CYS A 280 -0.43 -9.87 -7.05
CA CYS A 280 0.21 -9.27 -8.23
C CYS A 280 0.51 -10.29 -9.33
N PHE A 281 0.95 -11.50 -8.98
CA PHE A 281 1.17 -12.55 -9.98
C PHE A 281 -0.13 -13.04 -10.66
N VAL A 282 -1.27 -12.90 -9.99
CA VAL A 282 -2.58 -13.18 -10.60
C VAL A 282 -2.93 -12.08 -11.60
N CYS A 283 -2.70 -10.82 -11.25
CA CYS A 283 -2.89 -9.68 -12.14
C CYS A 283 -1.96 -9.73 -13.35
N LEU A 284 -0.68 -10.02 -13.16
CA LEU A 284 0.27 -10.16 -14.28
C LEU A 284 -0.16 -11.26 -15.24
N ASN A 285 -0.67 -12.40 -14.75
CA ASN A 285 -1.25 -13.43 -15.62
C ASN A 285 -2.49 -12.93 -16.40
N HIS A 286 -3.27 -12.03 -15.80
CA HIS A 286 -4.44 -11.43 -16.45
C HIS A 286 -4.01 -10.45 -17.54
N LEU A 287 -3.01 -9.62 -17.27
CA LEU A 287 -2.46 -8.65 -18.21
C LEU A 287 -1.70 -9.31 -19.37
N GLU A 288 -0.97 -10.41 -19.13
CA GLU A 288 -0.37 -11.22 -20.20
C GLU A 288 -1.40 -11.85 -21.14
N LYS A 289 -2.60 -12.17 -20.63
CA LYS A 289 -3.69 -12.62 -21.52
C LYS A 289 -4.21 -11.47 -22.37
N ALA A 290 -4.26 -10.25 -21.82
CA ALA A 290 -4.59 -9.07 -22.62
C ALA A 290 -3.52 -8.84 -23.71
N GLU A 291 -2.24 -8.97 -23.37
CA GLU A 291 -1.10 -8.91 -24.31
C GLU A 291 -1.20 -9.90 -25.47
N SER A 292 -1.80 -11.08 -25.27
CA SER A 292 -1.99 -12.05 -26.35
C SER A 292 -2.99 -11.61 -27.43
N VAL A 293 -3.81 -10.59 -27.15
CA VAL A 293 -4.80 -10.02 -28.11
C VAL A 293 -4.14 -9.05 -29.09
N SER A 294 -2.88 -8.66 -28.85
CA SER A 294 -2.16 -7.62 -29.59
C SER A 294 -0.82 -8.09 -30.13
N ASP A 295 -0.79 -9.31 -30.64
CA ASP A 295 0.42 -9.97 -31.18
C ASP A 295 1.61 -9.96 -30.18
N GLY A 296 1.28 -10.00 -28.90
CA GLY A 296 2.26 -9.99 -27.83
C GLY A 296 2.78 -8.60 -27.48
N ILE A 297 2.20 -7.49 -27.92
CA ILE A 297 2.66 -6.14 -27.56
C ILE A 297 1.71 -5.53 -26.55
N PHE A 298 2.15 -5.34 -25.30
CA PHE A 298 1.33 -4.73 -24.26
C PHE A 298 1.03 -3.27 -24.59
N THR A 299 -0.22 -2.97 -24.98
CA THR A 299 -0.65 -1.63 -25.38
C THR A 299 -1.96 -1.30 -24.66
N PRO A 300 -1.94 -0.58 -23.52
CA PRO A 300 -3.16 -0.31 -22.75
C PRO A 300 -4.30 0.35 -23.55
N SER A 301 -3.97 1.15 -24.57
CA SER A 301 -4.95 1.90 -25.37
C SER A 301 -5.93 1.04 -26.18
N ILE A 302 -5.54 -0.19 -26.53
CA ILE A 302 -6.36 -1.10 -27.34
C ILE A 302 -7.17 -2.09 -26.50
N TYR A 303 -6.95 -2.12 -25.18
CA TYR A 303 -7.64 -3.03 -24.29
C TYR A 303 -8.89 -2.41 -23.68
N THR A 304 -9.92 -3.23 -23.53
CA THR A 304 -11.11 -2.87 -22.77
C THR A 304 -10.79 -2.73 -21.28
N ARG A 305 -11.65 -2.01 -20.54
CA ARG A 305 -11.57 -1.92 -19.08
C ARG A 305 -11.49 -3.30 -18.41
N GLN A 306 -12.27 -4.28 -18.89
CA GLN A 306 -12.29 -5.63 -18.32
C GLN A 306 -10.98 -6.39 -18.55
N GLN A 307 -10.27 -6.12 -19.65
CA GLN A 307 -8.96 -6.71 -19.93
C GLN A 307 -7.85 -6.10 -19.07
N LEU A 308 -8.01 -4.84 -18.62
CA LEU A 308 -7.02 -4.15 -17.79
C LEU A 308 -7.27 -4.27 -16.28
N ILE A 309 -8.50 -4.58 -15.86
CA ILE A 309 -8.85 -4.69 -14.43
C ILE A 309 -8.98 -6.17 -14.04
N CYS A 310 -8.11 -6.60 -13.12
CA CYS A 310 -8.19 -7.91 -12.50
C CYS A 310 -8.97 -7.83 -11.17
N ASP A 311 -10.19 -8.35 -11.17
CA ASP A 311 -10.99 -8.49 -9.95
C ASP A 311 -10.41 -9.58 -9.03
N MET A 312 -9.77 -9.14 -7.96
CA MET A 312 -9.09 -10.00 -6.99
C MET A 312 -9.98 -10.53 -5.87
N ASP A 313 -11.24 -10.11 -5.80
CA ASP A 313 -12.20 -10.57 -4.79
C ASP A 313 -12.94 -11.84 -5.24
N LYS A 314 -12.83 -12.20 -6.52
CA LYS A 314 -13.30 -13.50 -7.02
C LYS A 314 -12.57 -14.65 -6.34
N ILE A 315 -13.32 -15.67 -5.92
CA ILE A 315 -12.80 -16.89 -5.29
C ILE A 315 -11.65 -17.51 -6.11
N GLY A 316 -11.79 -17.57 -7.44
CA GLY A 316 -10.74 -18.09 -8.31
C GLY A 316 -9.43 -17.27 -8.25
N ALA A 317 -9.50 -15.95 -8.09
CA ALA A 317 -8.33 -15.10 -7.93
C ALA A 317 -7.67 -15.28 -6.56
N VAL A 318 -8.47 -15.44 -5.50
CA VAL A 318 -7.99 -15.78 -4.15
C VAL A 318 -7.25 -17.13 -4.15
N LEU A 319 -7.82 -18.17 -4.76
CA LEU A 319 -7.18 -19.49 -4.85
C LEU A 319 -5.87 -19.45 -5.66
N ARG A 320 -5.82 -18.68 -6.75
CA ARG A 320 -4.57 -18.47 -7.51
C ARG A 320 -3.53 -17.71 -6.70
N SER A 321 -3.94 -16.76 -5.86
CA SER A 321 -3.05 -16.04 -4.95
C SER A 321 -2.43 -17.00 -3.93
N VAL A 322 -3.21 -17.95 -3.40
CA VAL A 322 -2.70 -19.02 -2.52
C VAL A 322 -1.64 -19.87 -3.23
N LYS A 323 -1.88 -20.26 -4.49
CA LYS A 323 -0.89 -21.00 -5.29
C LYS A 323 0.42 -20.22 -5.42
N TYR A 324 0.35 -18.91 -5.67
CA TYR A 324 1.55 -18.06 -5.79
C TYR A 324 2.23 -17.82 -4.45
N HIS A 325 1.48 -17.70 -3.36
CA HIS A 325 2.03 -17.63 -2.01
C HIS A 325 2.86 -18.86 -1.71
N ILE A 326 2.33 -20.07 -1.95
CA ILE A 326 3.06 -21.32 -1.74
C ILE A 326 4.31 -21.39 -2.63
N LYS A 327 4.25 -20.86 -3.86
CA LYS A 327 5.36 -20.87 -4.82
C LYS A 327 6.49 -19.92 -4.42
N TYR A 328 6.18 -18.71 -3.99
CA TYR A 328 7.16 -17.62 -3.84
C TYR A 328 7.46 -17.24 -2.40
N CYS A 329 6.59 -17.53 -1.43
CA CYS A 329 6.88 -17.34 -0.02
C CYS A 329 7.84 -18.44 0.46
N ARG A 330 9.15 -18.15 0.42
CA ARG A 330 10.16 -19.09 0.89
C ARG A 330 10.04 -19.28 2.40
N THR A 331 9.89 -20.55 2.80
CA THR A 331 10.27 -21.02 4.13
C THR A 331 11.80 -21.20 4.08
N TYR A 332 12.54 -20.33 4.75
CA TYR A 332 13.92 -20.65 5.14
C TYR A 332 13.88 -21.57 6.36
#